data_AF-A0AA46QD07-F1
#
_entry.id   AF-A0AA46QD07-F1
#
_cell.length_a   1.000
_cell.length_b   1.000
_cell.length_c   1.000
_cell.angle_alpha   90.00
_cell.angle_beta   90.00
_cell.angle_gamma   90.00
#
_symmetry.space_group_name_H-M   'P 1'
#
loop_
_entity.id
_entity.type
_entity.pdbx_description
1 polymer ?
#
loop_
_entity_poly.entity_id
_entity_poly.type
_entity_poly.pdbx_seq_one_letter_code
_entity_poly.pdbx_strand_id
1 'polypeptide(L)'
;MTKATNKGLQITVDPEIASELAYMLKLQQTCGAVVQLENVEGLIHYILASIADGSRRPGSWERGILVQLGLVANGDEHQVYRAHYGEQAH
;
A
#
# COMPACT_ATOMS: atom_id res chain seq x y z
N MET A 1 -10.40 6.42 -28.15
CA MET A 1 -10.82 5.66 -26.96
C MET A 1 -9.86 4.49 -26.75
N THR A 2 -8.78 4.70 -26.00
CA THR A 2 -7.85 3.63 -25.63
C THR A 2 -8.49 2.83 -24.49
N LYS A 3 -8.76 1.54 -24.73
CA LYS A 3 -9.17 0.61 -23.68
C LYS A 3 -8.06 0.58 -22.63
N ALA A 4 -8.31 1.12 -21.45
CA ALA A 4 -7.47 0.86 -20.30
C ALA A 4 -7.55 -0.65 -20.03
N THR A 5 -6.49 -1.39 -20.36
CA THR A 5 -6.31 -2.75 -19.89
C THR A 5 -6.19 -2.65 -18.38
N ASN A 6 -7.18 -3.15 -17.64
CA ASN A 6 -7.02 -3.39 -16.21
C ASN A 6 -5.82 -4.32 -16.06
N LYS A 7 -4.68 -3.77 -15.62
CA LYS A 7 -3.49 -4.54 -15.26
C LYS A 7 -3.75 -5.15 -13.89
N GLY A 8 -4.71 -6.08 -13.80
CA GLY A 8 -4.93 -6.85 -12.59
C GLY A 8 -3.64 -7.60 -12.25
N LEU A 9 -3.14 -7.42 -11.02
CA LEU A 9 -1.97 -8.13 -10.50
C LEU A 9 -2.47 -9.29 -9.64
N GLN A 10 -2.00 -10.50 -9.90
CA GLN A 10 -2.22 -11.64 -9.02
C GLN A 10 -0.99 -11.82 -8.13
N ILE A 11 -1.21 -11.86 -6.82
CA ILE A 11 -0.16 -12.02 -5.81
C ILE A 11 -0.42 -13.33 -5.07
N THR A 12 0.62 -14.15 -4.92
CA THR A 12 0.60 -15.32 -4.04
C THR A 12 1.22 -14.92 -2.69
N VAL A 13 0.50 -15.21 -1.61
CA VAL A 13 0.95 -14.96 -0.24
C VAL A 13 1.17 -16.31 0.46
N ASP A 14 2.24 -16.41 1.24
CA ASP A 14 2.50 -17.59 2.05
C ASP A 14 1.31 -17.88 2.99
N PRO A 15 0.87 -19.15 3.14
CA PRO A 15 -0.26 -19.49 4.01
C PRO A 15 -0.13 -19.02 5.46
N GLU A 16 1.08 -19.01 6.02
CA GLU A 16 1.33 -18.56 7.40
C GLU A 16 1.13 -17.04 7.50
N ILE A 17 1.65 -16.29 6.53
CA ILE A 17 1.45 -14.84 6.46
C ILE A 17 -0.03 -14.51 6.26
N ALA A 18 -0.72 -15.21 5.36
CA ALA A 18 -2.15 -15.01 5.13
C ALA A 18 -2.97 -15.29 6.40
N SER A 19 -2.58 -16.28 7.20
CA SER A 19 -3.23 -16.61 8.46
C SER A 19 -3.05 -15.50 9.50
N GLU A 20 -1.85 -14.92 9.62
CA GLU A 20 -1.60 -13.79 10.51
C GLU A 20 -2.40 -12.54 10.09
N LEU A 21 -2.45 -12.23 8.79
CA LEU A 21 -3.26 -11.11 8.27
C LEU A 21 -4.75 -11.30 8.56
N ALA A 22 -5.27 -12.53 8.43
CA ALA A 22 -6.65 -12.84 8.79
C ALA A 22 -6.88 -12.69 10.31
N TYR A 23 -5.91 -13.09 11.13
CA TYR A 23 -5.98 -12.92 12.58
C TYR A 23 -5.99 -11.45 13.00
N MET A 24 -5.17 -10.60 12.37
CA MET A 24 -5.21 -9.15 12.58
C MET A 24 -6.60 -8.57 12.32
N LEU A 25 -7.25 -8.95 11.21
CA LEU A 25 -8.60 -8.48 10.88
C LEU A 25 -9.64 -8.95 11.90
N LYS A 26 -9.55 -10.20 12.34
CA LYS A 26 -10.40 -10.72 13.42
C LYS A 26 -10.26 -9.87 14.68
N LEU A 27 -9.04 -9.52 15.09
CA LEU A 27 -8.81 -8.66 16.24
C LEU A 27 -9.41 -7.26 16.07
N GLN A 28 -9.26 -6.65 14.88
CA GLN A 28 -9.84 -5.34 14.58
C GLN A 28 -11.37 -5.35 14.66
N GLN A 29 -12.01 -6.44 14.26
CA GLN A 29 -13.46 -6.61 14.35
C GLN A 29 -13.94 -6.81 15.79
N THR A 30 -13.17 -7.54 16.61
CA THR A 30 -13.55 -7.82 18.01
C THR A 30 -13.24 -6.68 18.97
N CYS A 31 -12.11 -6.00 18.76
CA CYS A 31 -11.59 -4.98 19.66
C CYS A 31 -11.82 -3.55 19.17
N GLY A 32 -12.22 -3.38 17.90
CA GLY A 32 -12.29 -2.10 17.23
C GLY A 32 -10.93 -1.68 16.66
N ALA A 33 -10.99 -0.86 15.62
CA ALA A 33 -9.86 -0.23 14.96
C ALA A 33 -10.37 0.94 14.13
N VAL A 34 -9.51 1.94 13.90
CA VAL A 34 -9.84 3.14 13.12
C VAL A 34 -10.16 2.80 11.66
N VAL A 35 -9.44 1.82 11.11
CA VAL A 35 -9.68 1.28 9.77
C VAL A 35 -10.29 -0.10 9.95
N GLN A 36 -11.48 -0.31 9.40
CA GLN A 36 -12.19 -1.58 9.40
C GLN A 36 -12.17 -2.15 7.98
N LEU A 37 -11.62 -3.36 7.84
CA LEU A 37 -11.53 -4.06 6.56
C LEU A 37 -12.16 -5.44 6.71
N GLU A 38 -12.80 -5.89 5.64
CA GLU A 38 -13.64 -7.09 5.67
C GLU A 38 -12.83 -8.37 5.44
N ASN A 39 -11.71 -8.28 4.70
CA ASN A 39 -10.93 -9.44 4.29
C ASN A 39 -9.46 -9.10 4.00
N VAL A 40 -8.65 -10.16 3.87
CA VAL A 40 -7.19 -10.08 3.66
C VAL A 40 -6.83 -9.37 2.35
N GLU A 41 -7.61 -9.57 1.29
CA GLU A 41 -7.39 -8.90 0.01
C GLU A 41 -7.53 -7.38 0.15
N GLY A 42 -8.57 -6.90 0.82
CA GLY A 42 -8.78 -5.49 1.13
C GLY A 42 -7.64 -4.91 1.98
N LEU A 43 -7.12 -5.67 2.94
CA LEU A 43 -5.94 -5.29 3.72
C LEU A 43 -4.68 -5.15 2.86
N ILE A 44 -4.41 -6.11 1.99
CA ILE A 44 -3.27 -6.06 1.07
C ILE A 44 -3.41 -4.85 0.14
N HIS A 45 -4.60 -4.63 -0.43
CA HIS A 45 -4.88 -3.46 -1.27
C HIS A 45 -4.64 -2.14 -0.53
N TYR A 46 -5.10 -2.04 0.72
CA TYR A 46 -4.90 -0.85 1.55
C TYR A 46 -3.41 -0.59 1.81
N ILE A 47 -2.65 -1.63 2.19
CA ILE A 47 -1.20 -1.52 2.42
C ILE A 47 -0.48 -1.09 1.14
N LEU A 48 -0.79 -1.68 -0.01
CA LEU A 48 -0.19 -1.32 -1.29
C LEU A 48 -0.51 0.13 -1.67
N ALA A 49 -1.75 0.58 -1.44
CA ALA A 49 -2.16 1.96 -1.65
C ALA A 49 -1.37 2.92 -0.74
N SER A 50 -1.24 2.61 0.56
CA SER A 50 -0.44 3.40 1.49
C SER A 50 1.02 3.48 1.05
N ILE A 51 1.62 2.37 0.61
CA ILE A 51 3.00 2.38 0.11
C ILE A 51 3.13 3.29 -1.13
N ALA A 52 2.20 3.19 -2.07
CA ALA A 52 2.21 4.04 -3.27
C ALA A 52 2.03 5.53 -2.93
N ASP A 53 1.16 5.85 -1.98
CA ASP A 53 0.93 7.22 -1.50
C ASP A 53 2.13 7.77 -0.73
N GLY A 54 2.73 6.97 0.15
CA GLY A 54 3.95 7.31 0.87
C GLY A 54 5.12 7.58 -0.08
N SER A 55 5.25 6.78 -1.16
CA SER A 55 6.29 6.97 -2.18
C SER A 55 6.26 8.37 -2.79
N ARG A 56 5.08 8.86 -3.17
CA ARG A 56 4.88 10.14 -3.86
C ARG A 56 4.71 11.34 -2.93
N ARG A 57 4.56 11.14 -1.61
CA ARG A 57 4.32 12.21 -0.62
C ARG A 57 5.35 12.16 0.51
N PRO A 58 6.48 12.88 0.39
CA PRO A 58 7.54 12.84 1.39
C PRO A 58 7.11 13.25 2.82
N GLY A 59 6.15 14.17 2.95
CA GLY A 59 5.62 14.61 4.25
C GLY A 59 4.38 13.87 4.74
N SER A 60 3.96 12.79 4.06
CA SER A 60 2.78 12.03 4.47
C SER A 60 3.07 11.08 5.63
N TRP A 61 2.03 10.68 6.36
CA TRP A 61 2.19 9.66 7.40
C TRP A 61 2.57 8.31 6.78
N GLU A 62 2.06 7.99 5.59
CA GLU A 62 2.36 6.77 4.85
C GLU A 62 3.85 6.63 4.53
N ARG A 63 4.58 7.76 4.36
CA ARG A 63 6.04 7.74 4.16
C ARG A 63 6.75 7.02 5.31
N GLY A 64 6.23 7.08 6.54
CA GLY A 64 6.79 6.39 7.70
C GLY A 64 6.95 4.88 7.47
N ILE A 65 5.99 4.25 6.77
CA ILE A 65 6.03 2.82 6.41
C ILE A 65 7.25 2.53 5.51
N LEU A 66 7.48 3.35 4.49
CA LEU A 66 8.60 3.14 3.55
C LEU A 66 9.96 3.32 4.24
N VAL A 67 10.07 4.30 5.15
CA VAL A 67 11.31 4.54 5.90
C VAL A 67 11.64 3.33 6.76
N GLN A 68 10.66 2.79 7.49
CA GLN A 68 10.85 1.61 8.34
C GLN A 68 11.20 0.35 7.54
N LEU A 69 10.68 0.21 6.33
CA LEU A 69 10.97 -0.92 5.43
C LEU A 69 12.21 -0.71 4.55
N GLY A 70 12.88 0.46 4.62
CA GLY A 70 14.03 0.77 3.77
C GLY A 70 13.70 0.93 2.28
N LEU A 71 12.46 1.26 1.93
CA LEU A 71 11.95 1.36 0.55
C LEU A 71 12.09 2.78 -0.05
N VAL A 72 12.74 3.69 0.65
CA VAL A 72 13.01 5.04 0.13
C VAL A 72 14.31 5.00 -0.68
N ALA A 73 14.20 5.15 -2.00
CA ALA A 73 15.35 5.31 -2.88
C ALA A 73 16.21 6.53 -2.51
N ASN A 74 17.53 6.39 -2.65
CA ASN A 74 18.50 7.48 -2.49
C ASN A 74 18.52 8.34 -3.75
N GLY A 75 17.57 9.26 -3.87
CA GLY A 75 17.44 10.19 -5.00
C GLY A 75 16.45 11.32 -4.70
N ASP A 76 16.55 12.39 -5.48
CA ASP A 76 15.74 13.60 -5.32
C ASP A 76 14.25 13.35 -5.61
N GLU A 77 13.94 12.32 -6.41
CA GLU A 77 12.58 11.98 -6.84
C GLU A 77 11.68 11.60 -5.66
N HIS A 78 12.25 11.10 -4.56
CA HIS A 78 11.52 10.79 -3.32
C HIS A 78 11.55 11.94 -2.29
N GLN A 79 12.16 13.08 -2.63
CA GLN A 79 12.17 14.29 -1.79
C GLN A 79 11.09 15.30 -2.19
N VAL A 80 10.42 15.08 -3.34
CA VAL A 80 9.38 15.97 -3.86
C VAL A 80 8.00 15.31 -3.88
N TYR A 81 6.96 16.11 -3.68
CA TYR A 81 5.58 15.66 -3.86
C TYR A 81 5.28 15.41 -5.34
N ARG A 82 4.70 14.25 -5.65
CA ARG A 82 4.20 13.92 -6.99
C ARG A 82 2.67 13.77 -6.98
N ALA A 83 2.01 14.52 -7.86
CA ALA A 83 0.54 14.55 -7.96
C ALA A 83 -0.04 13.27 -8.58
N HIS A 84 0.72 12.58 -9.41
CA HIS A 84 0.31 11.36 -10.11
C HIS A 84 1.17 10.16 -9.67
N TYR A 85 0.66 8.95 -9.91
CA TYR A 85 1.40 7.72 -9.69
C TYR A 85 2.36 7.45 -10.85
N GLY A 86 3.57 6.98 -10.52
CA GLY A 86 4.61 6.69 -11.49
C GLY A 86 5.20 7.94 -12.16
N GLU A 87 5.95 7.72 -13.24
CA GLU A 87 6.43 8.79 -14.11
C GLU A 87 5.26 9.42 -14.86
N GLN A 88 5.28 10.75 -15.04
CA GLN A 88 4.36 11.40 -15.97
C GLN A 88 4.74 10.94 -17.38
N ALA A 89 3.80 10.33 -18.11
CA ALA A 89 4.00 10.06 -19.52
C ALA A 89 4.21 11.39 -20.25
N HIS A 90 5.40 11.59 -20.83
CA HIS A 90 5.70 12.66 -21.76
C HIS A 90 5.11 12.35 -23.14
#